data_AF-A0A8T3X8H5-F1
#
_entry.id   AF-A0A8T3X8H5-F1
#
_cell.length_a   1.000
_cell.length_b   1.000
_cell.length_c   1.000
_cell.angle_alpha   90.00
_cell.angle_beta   90.00
_cell.angle_gamma   90.00
#
_symmetry.space_group_name_H-M   'P 1'
#
loop_
_entity.id
_entity.type
_entity.pdbx_description
1 polymer ?
#
loop_
_entity_poly.entity_id
_entity_poly.type
_entity_poly.pdbx_seq_one_letter_code
_entity_poly.pdbx_strand_id
1 'polypeptide(L)'
;MADIPEQLDKVALKKFSKEFTQLLHVIQKIQLMAARNQQETKAYILKVEDVVKQFNRKYTSLLLRWKTGKQPAMEFGIRKQQVKDIFRQAAAIEGFAAIGVKSFGAAKIEDTDKFSKEIDNIRKEVYLTFEKGKKASFVILRQKSPALVQVDFDIEQGFDPALKLLSHFALDGKHNSADILSSLNAFGFAENPDYYKQREWLNEYSPRVLDI
;
A
#
# COMPACT_ATOMS: atom_id res chain seq x y z
N MET A 1 -8.91 -5.28 -29.62
CA MET A 1 -9.60 -4.40 -28.66
C MET A 1 -9.32 -4.98 -27.30
N ALA A 2 -8.61 -4.24 -26.43
CA ALA A 2 -8.31 -4.71 -25.08
C ALA A 2 -9.50 -4.37 -24.19
N ASP A 3 -10.10 -5.39 -23.57
CA ASP A 3 -11.10 -5.23 -22.53
C ASP A 3 -10.51 -4.36 -21.41
N ILE A 4 -11.15 -3.22 -21.16
CA ILE A 4 -10.87 -2.35 -20.03
C ILE A 4 -11.42 -3.10 -18.80
N PRO A 5 -10.61 -3.41 -17.77
CA PRO A 5 -11.10 -4.15 -16.62
C PRO A 5 -12.27 -3.41 -15.98
N GLU A 6 -13.33 -4.17 -15.70
CA GLU A 6 -14.54 -3.76 -15.01
C GLU A 6 -14.27 -2.82 -13.84
N GLN A 7 -15.18 -1.85 -13.65
CA GLN A 7 -15.23 -1.06 -12.43
C GLN A 7 -15.19 -2.01 -11.22
N LEU A 8 -14.07 -2.00 -10.49
CA LEU A 8 -13.92 -2.71 -9.22
C LEU A 8 -15.18 -2.50 -8.37
N ASP A 9 -15.76 -3.59 -7.84
CA ASP A 9 -16.94 -3.52 -7.00
C ASP A 9 -16.71 -2.50 -5.86
N LYS A 10 -17.48 -1.41 -5.89
CA LYS A 10 -17.37 -0.31 -4.94
C LYS A 10 -17.55 -0.78 -3.49
N VAL A 11 -18.36 -1.80 -3.26
CA VAL A 11 -18.59 -2.38 -1.93
C VAL A 11 -17.34 -3.13 -1.47
N ALA A 12 -16.79 -4.00 -2.32
CA ALA A 12 -15.55 -4.73 -2.04
C ALA A 12 -14.36 -3.78 -1.84
N LEU A 13 -14.25 -2.73 -2.65
CA LEU A 13 -13.23 -1.69 -2.51
C LEU A 13 -13.35 -0.97 -1.18
N LYS A 14 -14.56 -0.51 -0.80
CA LYS A 14 -14.79 0.15 0.48
C LYS A 14 -14.44 -0.77 1.66
N LYS A 15 -14.79 -2.05 1.56
CA LYS A 15 -14.45 -3.06 2.59
C LYS A 15 -12.95 -3.27 2.70
N PHE A 16 -12.26 -3.48 1.57
CA PHE A 16 -10.80 -3.61 1.53
C PHE A 16 -10.12 -2.38 2.11
N SER A 17 -10.51 -1.17 1.68
CA SER A 17 -9.95 0.08 2.19
C SER A 17 -10.13 0.19 3.70
N LYS A 18 -11.32 -0.14 4.23
CA LYS A 18 -11.56 -0.11 5.69
C LYS A 18 -10.65 -1.10 6.43
N GLU A 19 -10.57 -2.34 5.97
CA GLU A 19 -9.73 -3.38 6.57
C GLU A 19 -8.25 -3.02 6.51
N PHE A 20 -7.77 -2.53 5.37
CA PHE A 20 -6.38 -2.16 5.14
C PHE A 20 -5.98 -0.94 5.97
N THR A 21 -6.79 0.11 5.99
CA THR A 21 -6.53 1.30 6.82
C THR A 21 -6.52 0.96 8.30
N GLN A 22 -7.45 0.14 8.78
CA GLN A 22 -7.46 -0.28 10.18
C GLN A 22 -6.24 -1.14 10.51
N LEU A 23 -5.81 -2.02 9.60
CA LEU A 23 -4.58 -2.80 9.77
C LEU A 23 -3.35 -1.90 9.92
N LEU A 24 -3.21 -0.90 9.05
CA LEU A 24 -2.12 0.09 9.12
C LEU A 24 -2.14 0.86 10.44
N HIS A 25 -3.33 1.24 10.92
CA HIS A 25 -3.49 1.90 12.21
C HIS A 25 -2.99 1.02 13.37
N VAL A 26 -3.41 -0.24 13.41
CA VAL A 26 -2.97 -1.22 14.41
C VAL A 26 -1.45 -1.37 14.36
N ILE A 27 -0.86 -1.49 13.17
CA ILE A 27 0.59 -1.59 12.97
C ILE A 27 1.32 -0.38 13.54
N GLN A 28 0.90 0.84 13.19
CA GLN A 28 1.51 2.08 13.68
C GLN A 28 1.47 2.15 15.22
N LYS A 29 0.33 1.80 15.82
CA LYS A 29 0.18 1.80 17.28
C LYS A 29 1.13 0.82 17.94
N ILE A 30 1.25 -0.40 17.41
CA ILE A 30 2.16 -1.41 17.94
C ILE A 30 3.63 -0.99 17.77
N GLN A 31 3.99 -0.38 16.64
CA GLN A 31 5.33 0.19 16.43
C GLN A 31 5.65 1.26 17.48
N LEU A 32 4.69 2.16 17.78
CA LEU A 32 4.85 3.17 18.82
C LEU A 32 4.99 2.56 20.22
N MET A 33 4.21 1.54 20.56
CA MET A 33 4.31 0.82 21.84
C MET A 33 5.65 0.09 21.98
N ALA A 34 6.11 -0.54 20.90
CA ALA A 34 7.40 -1.21 20.82
C ALA A 34 8.56 -0.23 21.03
N ALA A 35 8.52 0.93 20.37
CA ALA A 35 9.52 1.99 20.55
C ALA A 35 9.56 2.53 22.00
N ARG A 36 8.44 2.45 22.72
CA ARG A 36 8.31 2.85 24.13
C ARG A 36 8.62 1.72 25.13
N ASN A 37 9.08 0.56 24.66
CA ASN A 37 9.40 -0.63 25.48
C ASN A 37 8.24 -1.08 26.40
N GLN A 38 6.98 -0.94 25.98
CA GLN A 38 5.85 -1.36 26.79
C GLN A 38 5.78 -2.89 26.90
N GLN A 39 5.62 -3.43 28.11
CA GLN A 39 5.61 -4.89 28.38
C GLN A 39 4.55 -5.66 27.58
N GLU A 40 3.40 -5.03 27.30
CA GLU A 40 2.27 -5.66 26.60
C GLU A 40 2.50 -5.88 25.09
N THR A 41 3.56 -5.29 24.52
CA THR A 41 3.84 -5.33 23.08
C THR A 41 3.94 -6.77 22.53
N LYS A 42 4.45 -7.72 23.32
CA LYS A 42 4.59 -9.13 22.89
C LYS A 42 3.25 -9.80 22.59
N ALA A 43 2.22 -9.54 23.41
CA ALA A 43 0.89 -10.11 23.22
C ALA A 43 0.23 -9.57 21.93
N TYR A 44 0.42 -8.27 21.65
CA TYR A 44 -0.06 -7.64 20.43
C TYR A 44 0.67 -8.14 19.17
N ILE A 45 1.98 -8.41 19.26
CA ILE A 45 2.75 -8.99 18.14
C ILE A 45 2.15 -10.32 17.68
N LEU A 46 1.87 -11.24 18.60
CA LEU A 46 1.28 -12.55 18.26
C LEU A 46 -0.10 -12.41 17.62
N LYS A 47 -0.93 -11.48 18.13
CA LYS A 47 -2.24 -11.19 17.54
C LYS A 47 -2.11 -10.63 16.11
N VAL A 48 -1.12 -9.77 15.86
CA VAL A 48 -0.87 -9.23 14.50
C VAL A 48 -0.50 -10.33 13.54
N GLU A 49 0.35 -11.27 13.94
CA GLU A 49 0.72 -12.39 13.07
C GLU A 49 -0.49 -13.22 12.64
N ASP A 50 -1.44 -13.44 13.54
CA ASP A 50 -2.69 -14.13 13.20
C ASP A 50 -3.54 -13.31 12.22
N VAL A 51 -3.75 -12.02 12.48
CA VAL A 51 -4.48 -11.13 11.56
C VAL A 51 -3.80 -11.07 10.19
N VAL A 52 -2.48 -11.01 10.12
CA VAL A 52 -1.72 -11.06 8.86
C VAL A 52 -1.95 -12.37 8.13
N LYS A 53 -1.99 -13.51 8.83
CA LYS A 53 -2.33 -14.81 8.22
C LYS A 53 -3.75 -14.81 7.67
N GLN A 54 -4.72 -14.28 8.42
CA GLN A 54 -6.10 -14.15 7.95
C GLN A 54 -6.19 -13.24 6.73
N PHE A 55 -5.50 -12.10 6.73
CA PHE A 55 -5.47 -11.15 5.61
C PHE A 55 -4.89 -11.81 4.36
N ASN A 56 -3.77 -12.54 4.49
CA ASN A 56 -3.15 -13.28 3.39
C ASN A 56 -4.01 -14.43 2.86
N ARG A 57 -4.82 -15.07 3.72
CA ARG A 57 -5.82 -16.07 3.30
C ARG A 57 -6.98 -15.42 2.59
N LYS A 58 -7.36 -14.20 3.01
CA LYS A 58 -8.44 -13.44 2.42
C LYS A 58 -8.08 -12.89 1.05
N TYR A 59 -6.92 -12.26 0.90
CA TYR A 59 -6.49 -11.62 -0.34
C TYR A 59 -5.30 -12.38 -0.91
N THR A 60 -5.58 -13.41 -1.71
CA THR A 60 -4.57 -14.43 -2.08
C THR A 60 -3.48 -13.92 -3.03
N SER A 61 -3.76 -12.84 -3.75
CA SER A 61 -2.83 -12.12 -4.61
C SER A 61 -1.86 -11.24 -3.81
N LEU A 62 -2.14 -10.97 -2.55
CA LEU A 62 -1.28 -10.18 -1.67
C LEU A 62 -0.46 -11.05 -0.71
N LEU A 63 0.64 -10.47 -0.24
CA LEU A 63 1.46 -11.00 0.83
C LEU A 63 1.84 -9.88 1.78
N LEU A 64 1.33 -9.97 3.00
CA LEU A 64 1.74 -9.15 4.13
C LEU A 64 2.70 -9.97 5.00
N ARG A 65 3.79 -9.35 5.45
CA ARG A 65 4.74 -9.95 6.39
C ARG A 65 5.01 -9.00 7.54
N TRP A 66 4.73 -9.47 8.74
CA TRP A 66 5.17 -8.82 9.96
C TRP A 66 6.63 -9.21 10.24
N LYS A 67 7.50 -8.22 10.33
CA LYS A 67 8.90 -8.40 10.75
C LYS A 67 9.03 -8.04 12.22
N THR A 68 9.28 -9.05 13.05
CA THR A 68 9.63 -8.86 14.46
C THR A 68 11.12 -8.54 14.58
N GLY A 69 11.48 -7.44 15.23
CA GLY A 69 12.87 -7.03 15.42
C GLY A 69 12.97 -5.72 16.20
N LYS A 70 14.17 -5.12 16.26
CA LYS A 70 14.40 -3.83 16.93
C LYS A 70 13.48 -2.72 16.42
N GLN A 71 13.10 -2.79 15.15
CA GLN A 71 12.11 -1.93 14.52
C GLN A 71 11.07 -2.83 13.85
N PRO A 72 9.95 -3.12 14.53
CA PRO A 72 8.87 -3.89 13.92
C PRO A 72 8.36 -3.19 12.68
N ALA A 73 8.10 -3.93 11.60
CA ALA A 73 7.65 -3.36 10.34
C ALA A 73 6.72 -4.31 9.59
N MET A 74 5.80 -3.74 8.82
CA MET A 74 4.99 -4.50 7.88
C MET A 74 5.55 -4.35 6.48
N GLU A 75 5.77 -5.47 5.80
CA GLU A 75 6.05 -5.49 4.37
C GLU A 75 4.80 -5.87 3.60
N PHE A 76 4.56 -5.17 2.50
CA PHE A 76 3.47 -5.43 1.58
C PHE A 76 4.04 -5.92 0.25
N GLY A 77 3.40 -6.93 -0.32
CA GLY A 77 3.80 -7.45 -1.62
C GLY A 77 2.66 -8.04 -2.41
N ILE A 78 2.89 -8.14 -3.72
CA ILE A 78 1.99 -8.74 -4.71
C ILE A 78 2.63 -10.06 -5.15
N ARG A 79 1.87 -11.15 -5.06
CA ARG A 79 2.34 -12.52 -5.35
C ARG A 79 2.25 -12.86 -6.82
N LYS A 80 3.11 -13.78 -7.26
CA LYS A 80 3.09 -14.44 -8.57
C LYS A 80 3.08 -13.46 -9.75
N GLN A 81 3.69 -12.29 -9.57
CA GLN A 81 3.83 -11.30 -10.63
C GLN A 81 5.28 -10.81 -10.72
N GLN A 82 5.66 -10.34 -11.91
CA GLN A 82 6.89 -9.60 -12.11
C GLN A 82 6.61 -8.10 -12.00
N VAL A 83 7.64 -7.32 -11.68
CA VAL A 83 7.54 -5.85 -11.61
C VAL A 83 6.99 -5.29 -12.92
N LYS A 84 7.41 -5.84 -14.07
CA LYS A 84 6.93 -5.44 -15.40
C LYS A 84 5.43 -5.66 -15.58
N ASP A 85 4.88 -6.75 -15.05
CA ASP A 85 3.44 -7.08 -15.17
C ASP A 85 2.60 -6.18 -14.27
N ILE A 86 3.04 -5.97 -13.03
CA ILE A 86 2.36 -5.07 -12.08
C ILE A 86 2.32 -3.66 -12.65
N PHE A 87 3.43 -3.22 -13.22
CA PHE A 87 3.53 -1.93 -13.86
C PHE A 87 2.52 -1.78 -15.02
N ARG A 88 2.43 -2.78 -15.92
CA ARG A 88 1.49 -2.71 -17.06
C ARG A 88 0.03 -2.59 -16.59
N GLN A 89 -0.31 -3.32 -15.54
CA GLN A 89 -1.63 -3.23 -14.91
C GLN A 89 -1.83 -1.90 -14.17
N ALA A 90 -0.80 -1.37 -13.50
CA ALA A 90 -0.85 -0.09 -12.81
C ALA A 90 -1.15 1.08 -13.75
N ALA A 91 -0.70 1.00 -15.02
CA ALA A 91 -1.00 2.02 -16.03
C ALA A 91 -2.49 2.12 -16.37
N ALA A 92 -3.29 1.08 -16.10
CA ALA A 92 -4.74 1.11 -16.27
C ALA A 92 -5.48 1.69 -15.05
N ILE A 93 -4.78 1.93 -13.94
CA ILE A 93 -5.37 2.46 -12.71
C ILE A 93 -5.39 3.98 -12.78
N GLU A 94 -6.58 4.56 -12.68
CA GLU A 94 -6.78 6.01 -12.71
C GLU A 94 -5.93 6.73 -11.65
N GLY A 95 -5.13 7.69 -12.13
CA GLY A 95 -4.25 8.55 -11.36
C GLY A 95 -2.78 8.13 -11.40
N PHE A 96 -2.44 6.90 -11.78
CA PHE A 96 -1.04 6.63 -12.14
C PHE A 96 -0.75 7.35 -13.46
N ALA A 97 0.28 8.20 -13.46
CA ALA A 97 0.53 9.15 -14.54
C ALA A 97 1.91 8.96 -15.19
N ALA A 98 2.90 8.50 -14.43
CA ALA A 98 4.26 8.34 -14.93
C ALA A 98 5.03 7.23 -14.21
N ILE A 99 6.08 6.77 -14.87
CA ILE A 99 7.00 5.74 -14.36
C ILE A 99 8.45 6.08 -14.60
N GLY A 100 9.35 5.39 -13.90
CA GLY A 100 10.75 5.38 -14.28
C GLY A 100 11.51 4.23 -13.65
N VAL A 101 12.59 3.82 -14.30
CA VAL A 101 13.48 2.76 -13.78
C VAL A 101 14.48 3.32 -12.75
N LYS A 102 14.83 4.61 -12.87
CA LYS A 102 15.85 5.27 -12.04
C LYS A 102 15.31 6.41 -11.18
N SER A 103 14.18 6.99 -11.55
CA SER A 103 13.59 8.15 -10.86
C SER A 103 12.09 8.23 -11.10
N PHE A 104 11.38 8.93 -10.21
CA PHE A 104 9.97 9.26 -10.41
C PHE A 104 9.78 10.18 -11.64
N GLY A 105 8.67 10.02 -12.35
CA GLY A 105 8.28 10.92 -13.43
C GLY A 105 9.10 10.84 -14.73
N ALA A 106 9.92 9.80 -14.93
CA ALA A 106 10.83 9.72 -16.08
C ALA A 106 10.09 9.60 -17.43
N ALA A 107 9.02 8.81 -17.50
CA ALA A 107 8.18 8.64 -18.66
C ALA A 107 6.69 8.69 -18.27
N LYS A 108 5.95 9.63 -18.84
CA LYS A 108 4.49 9.70 -18.67
C LYS A 108 3.81 8.57 -19.45
N ILE A 109 2.71 8.04 -18.93
CA ILE A 109 1.91 7.00 -19.61
C ILE A 109 1.39 7.50 -20.98
N GLU A 110 1.14 8.80 -21.09
CA GLU A 110 0.70 9.47 -22.33
C GLU A 110 1.80 9.55 -23.41
N ASP A 111 3.08 9.53 -23.02
CA ASP A 111 4.22 9.55 -23.95
C ASP A 111 4.60 8.11 -24.31
N THR A 112 3.83 7.52 -25.23
CA THR A 112 3.91 6.08 -25.58
C THR A 112 5.30 5.61 -25.95
N ASP A 113 6.09 6.44 -26.62
CA ASP A 113 7.43 6.09 -27.08
C ASP A 113 8.43 6.07 -25.93
N LYS A 114 8.44 7.10 -25.07
CA LYS A 114 9.30 7.09 -23.87
C LYS A 114 8.86 6.03 -22.87
N PHE A 115 7.55 5.85 -22.72
CA PHE A 115 6.96 4.86 -21.85
C PHE A 115 7.40 3.45 -22.28
N SER A 116 7.23 3.09 -23.56
CA SER A 116 7.67 1.78 -24.07
C SER A 116 9.17 1.54 -23.87
N LYS A 117 10.01 2.56 -24.06
CA LYS A 117 11.45 2.43 -23.83
C LYS A 117 11.78 2.18 -22.37
N GLU A 118 11.12 2.86 -21.43
CA GLU A 118 11.37 2.62 -20.01
C GLU A 118 10.90 1.24 -19.56
N ILE A 119 9.79 0.75 -20.11
CA ILE A 119 9.28 -0.60 -19.84
C ILE A 119 10.32 -1.68 -20.10
N ASP A 120 11.06 -1.55 -21.20
CA ASP A 120 12.05 -2.56 -21.59
C ASP A 120 13.33 -2.49 -20.76
N ASN A 121 13.55 -1.36 -20.05
CA ASN A 121 14.66 -1.19 -19.13
C ASN A 121 14.35 -1.69 -17.71
N ILE A 122 13.09 -2.01 -17.38
CA ILE A 122 12.70 -2.51 -16.06
C ILE A 122 13.37 -3.86 -15.80
N ARG A 123 14.15 -3.95 -14.71
CA ARG A 123 14.80 -5.19 -14.28
C ARG A 123 14.26 -5.72 -12.96
N LYS A 124 14.42 -4.95 -11.89
CA LYS A 124 14.05 -5.37 -10.52
C LYS A 124 13.35 -4.27 -9.74
N GLU A 125 13.38 -3.03 -10.19
CA GLU A 125 12.83 -1.90 -9.47
C GLU A 125 12.16 -0.96 -10.47
N VAL A 126 11.04 -0.37 -10.07
CA VAL A 126 10.38 0.69 -10.82
C VAL A 126 9.75 1.69 -9.84
N TYR A 127 9.80 2.94 -10.25
CA TYR A 127 9.27 4.11 -9.57
C TYR A 127 7.95 4.48 -10.25
N LEU A 128 6.86 4.48 -9.49
CA LEU A 128 5.55 4.87 -9.97
C LEU A 128 5.17 6.24 -9.41
N THR A 129 4.69 7.12 -10.29
CA THR A 129 4.14 8.43 -9.95
C THR A 129 2.63 8.40 -10.11
N PHE A 130 1.94 8.82 -9.05
CA PHE A 130 0.50 8.99 -9.01
C PHE A 130 0.16 10.48 -8.88
N GLU A 131 -0.72 10.97 -9.73
CA GLU A 131 -1.18 12.36 -9.78
C GLU A 131 -2.69 12.42 -9.50
N LYS A 132 -3.09 13.31 -8.58
CA LYS A 132 -4.49 13.61 -8.28
C LYS A 132 -4.66 15.11 -8.12
N GLY A 133 -5.19 15.76 -9.14
CA GLY A 133 -5.23 17.22 -9.21
C GLY A 133 -3.82 17.80 -9.19
N LYS A 134 -3.52 18.70 -8.24
CA LYS A 134 -2.20 19.34 -8.10
C LYS A 134 -1.21 18.58 -7.21
N LYS A 135 -1.57 17.41 -6.68
CA LYS A 135 -0.73 16.62 -5.77
C LYS A 135 -0.16 15.40 -6.48
N ALA A 136 1.14 15.17 -6.30
CA ALA A 136 1.82 13.95 -6.71
C ALA A 136 2.17 13.09 -5.49
N SER A 137 2.11 11.78 -5.65
CA SER A 137 2.50 10.78 -4.66
C SER A 137 3.20 9.61 -5.34
N PHE A 138 3.94 8.83 -4.56
CA PHE A 138 4.94 7.95 -5.12
C PHE A 138 4.86 6.54 -4.52
N VAL A 139 5.11 5.53 -5.35
CA VAL A 139 5.21 4.12 -4.94
C VAL A 139 6.43 3.52 -5.60
N ILE A 140 7.21 2.73 -4.86
CA ILE A 140 8.34 1.98 -5.41
C ILE A 140 7.99 0.51 -5.40
N LEU A 141 8.20 -0.17 -6.52
CA LEU A 141 8.05 -1.62 -6.62
C LEU A 141 9.41 -2.28 -6.74
N ARG A 142 9.64 -3.34 -5.95
CA ARG A 142 10.91 -4.08 -5.94
C ARG A 142 10.69 -5.59 -6.10
N GLN A 143 11.29 -6.19 -7.11
CA GLN A 143 11.33 -7.63 -7.30
C GLN A 143 12.17 -8.28 -6.19
N LYS A 144 11.52 -9.03 -5.29
CA LYS A 144 12.22 -9.79 -4.23
C LYS A 144 12.49 -11.23 -4.62
N SER A 145 11.58 -11.84 -5.36
CA SER A 145 11.76 -13.17 -5.96
C SER A 145 10.89 -13.27 -7.22
N PRO A 146 11.05 -14.28 -8.09
CA PRO A 146 10.21 -14.43 -9.29
C PRO A 146 8.69 -14.45 -9.02
N ALA A 147 8.28 -14.73 -7.78
CA ALA A 147 6.88 -14.81 -7.38
C ALA A 147 6.48 -13.74 -6.34
N LEU A 148 7.30 -12.72 -6.11
CA LEU A 148 7.01 -11.67 -5.15
C LEU A 148 7.63 -10.33 -5.56
N VAL A 149 6.75 -9.33 -5.67
CA VAL A 149 7.11 -7.92 -5.77
C VAL A 149 6.71 -7.23 -4.49
N GLN A 150 7.66 -6.57 -3.85
CA GLN A 150 7.42 -5.72 -2.70
C GLN A 150 6.92 -4.35 -3.15
N VAL A 151 5.94 -3.81 -2.42
CA VAL A 151 5.38 -2.48 -2.61
C VAL A 151 5.85 -1.61 -1.45
N ASP A 152 6.74 -0.68 -1.75
CA ASP A 152 7.26 0.28 -0.79
C ASP A 152 6.49 1.60 -0.94
N PHE A 153 5.93 2.06 0.17
CA PHE A 153 5.23 3.32 0.24
C PHE A 153 5.43 3.97 1.60
N ASP A 154 5.40 5.29 1.60
CA ASP A 154 5.47 6.07 2.81
C ASP A 154 4.06 6.23 3.39
N ILE A 155 3.83 5.53 4.51
CA ILE A 155 2.59 5.58 5.29
C ILE A 155 2.27 7.03 5.73
N GLU A 156 3.28 7.88 5.94
CA GLU A 156 3.11 9.27 6.34
C GLU A 156 2.77 10.19 5.17
N GLN A 157 3.12 9.86 3.92
CA GLN A 157 2.85 10.73 2.76
C GLN A 157 1.44 10.61 2.19
N GLY A 158 0.65 9.66 2.67
CA GLY A 158 -0.74 9.48 2.29
C GLY A 158 -0.95 8.19 1.51
N PHE A 159 -2.01 7.48 1.86
CA PHE A 159 -2.23 6.09 1.48
C PHE A 159 -2.73 5.87 0.05
N ASP A 160 -3.13 6.93 -0.65
CA ASP A 160 -3.96 6.83 -1.87
C ASP A 160 -3.32 5.94 -2.97
N PRO A 161 -2.03 6.09 -3.36
CA PRO A 161 -1.52 5.34 -4.51
C PRO A 161 -1.21 3.87 -4.18
N ALA A 162 -0.64 3.58 -3.02
CA ALA A 162 -0.33 2.21 -2.62
C ALA A 162 -1.60 1.43 -2.25
N LEU A 163 -2.57 2.08 -1.60
CA LEU A 163 -3.88 1.48 -1.34
C LEU A 163 -4.60 1.19 -2.65
N LYS A 164 -4.63 2.13 -3.60
CA LYS A 164 -5.21 1.90 -4.94
C LYS A 164 -4.57 0.70 -5.62
N LEU A 165 -3.24 0.68 -5.70
CA LEU A 165 -2.49 -0.42 -6.31
C LEU A 165 -2.82 -1.75 -5.63
N LEU A 166 -2.65 -1.85 -4.31
CA LEU A 166 -2.90 -3.08 -3.57
C LEU A 166 -4.36 -3.53 -3.65
N SER A 167 -5.32 -2.60 -3.62
CA SER A 167 -6.74 -2.91 -3.74
C SER A 167 -7.10 -3.48 -5.11
N HIS A 168 -6.49 -2.95 -6.18
CA HIS A 168 -6.67 -3.46 -7.53
C HIS A 168 -6.24 -4.93 -7.61
N PHE A 169 -5.03 -5.26 -7.15
CA PHE A 169 -4.56 -6.64 -7.14
C PHE A 169 -5.31 -7.54 -6.16
N ALA A 170 -5.73 -7.01 -5.01
CA ALA A 170 -6.46 -7.78 -4.00
C ALA A 170 -7.83 -8.26 -4.50
N LEU A 171 -8.52 -7.40 -5.24
CA LEU A 171 -9.91 -7.59 -5.66
C LEU A 171 -10.03 -8.25 -7.04
N ASP A 172 -9.07 -8.02 -7.93
CA ASP A 172 -8.93 -8.80 -9.17
C ASP A 172 -8.53 -10.25 -8.89
N GLY A 173 -7.87 -10.49 -7.75
CA GLY A 173 -7.52 -11.81 -7.26
C GLY A 173 -8.68 -12.56 -6.57
N LYS A 174 -8.49 -13.88 -6.39
CA LYS A 174 -9.38 -14.68 -5.55
C LYS A 174 -9.35 -14.17 -4.11
N HIS A 175 -10.53 -13.94 -3.54
CA HIS A 175 -10.66 -13.53 -2.16
C HIS A 175 -11.77 -14.26 -1.39
N ASN A 176 -11.57 -14.38 -0.07
CA ASN A 176 -12.44 -15.15 0.84
C ASN A 176 -13.26 -14.24 1.78
N SER A 177 -14.17 -14.83 2.56
CA SER A 177 -15.10 -14.12 3.45
C SER A 177 -14.57 -13.81 4.86
N ALA A 178 -13.26 -13.97 5.13
CA ALA A 178 -12.71 -13.80 6.47
C ALA A 178 -13.03 -12.41 7.08
N ASP A 179 -13.41 -12.40 8.36
CA ASP A 179 -13.74 -11.18 9.11
C ASP A 179 -12.49 -10.56 9.76
N ILE A 180 -11.72 -9.89 8.91
CA ILE A 180 -10.50 -9.18 9.31
C ILE A 180 -10.83 -8.01 10.24
N LEU A 181 -11.93 -7.30 9.97
CA LEU A 181 -12.24 -6.06 10.67
C LEU A 181 -12.56 -6.31 12.14
N SER A 182 -13.35 -7.34 12.47
CA SER A 182 -13.60 -7.72 13.86
C SER A 182 -12.32 -8.10 14.59
N SER A 183 -11.43 -8.85 13.94
CA SER A 183 -10.12 -9.23 14.50
C SER A 183 -9.24 -8.01 14.77
N LEU A 184 -9.27 -7.00 13.88
CA LEU A 184 -8.57 -5.73 14.06
C LEU A 184 -9.17 -4.85 15.15
N ASN A 185 -10.50 -4.82 15.27
CA ASN A 185 -11.19 -4.05 16.31
C ASN A 185 -10.94 -4.63 17.71
N ALA A 186 -10.71 -5.94 17.83
CA ALA A 186 -10.36 -6.60 19.08
C ALA A 186 -8.99 -6.17 19.66
N PHE A 187 -8.19 -5.38 18.93
CA PHE A 187 -7.00 -4.73 19.48
C PHE A 187 -7.34 -3.60 20.45
N GLY A 188 -8.57 -3.08 20.44
CA GLY A 188 -8.99 -2.01 21.37
C GLY A 188 -8.36 -0.65 21.08
N PHE A 189 -7.58 -0.51 20.00
CA PHE A 189 -7.22 0.79 19.47
C PHE A 189 -8.49 1.40 18.87
N ALA A 190 -9.04 2.43 19.53
CA ALA A 190 -10.17 3.17 18.99
C ALA A 190 -9.86 3.58 17.54
N GLU A 191 -10.84 3.45 16.63
CA GLU A 191 -10.78 4.10 15.32
C GLU A 191 -10.45 5.57 15.61
N ASN A 192 -9.23 6.01 15.28
CA ASN A 192 -8.88 7.40 15.47
C ASN A 192 -9.80 8.17 14.52
N PRO A 193 -10.72 9.03 15.02
CA PRO A 193 -11.63 9.75 14.15
C PRO A 193 -10.77 10.61 13.24
N ASP A 194 -10.70 10.21 11.98
CA ASP A 194 -9.97 10.88 10.92
C ASP A 194 -8.50 11.20 11.23
N TYR A 195 -7.61 10.23 10.98
CA TYR A 195 -6.19 10.54 10.70
C TYR A 195 -6.04 11.68 9.67
N TYR A 196 -7.00 11.80 8.73
CA TYR A 196 -7.12 12.91 7.80
C TYR A 196 -7.45 14.25 8.45
N LYS A 197 -8.34 14.30 9.45
CA LYS A 197 -8.68 15.52 10.20
C LYS A 197 -7.56 15.92 11.12
N GLN A 198 -6.87 14.96 11.76
CA GLN A 198 -5.67 15.29 12.54
C GLN A 198 -4.56 15.83 11.63
N ARG A 199 -4.39 15.31 10.41
CA ARG A 199 -3.38 15.80 9.46
C ARG A 199 -3.77 17.12 8.80
N GLU A 200 -5.03 17.33 8.45
CA GLU A 200 -5.55 18.63 8.02
C GLU A 200 -5.37 19.65 9.14
N TRP A 201 -5.76 19.32 10.37
CA TRP A 201 -5.57 20.16 11.55
C TRP A 201 -4.08 20.45 11.83
N LEU A 202 -3.19 19.45 11.74
CA LEU A 202 -1.75 19.66 11.91
C LEU A 202 -1.14 20.50 10.78
N ASN A 203 -1.60 20.36 9.54
CA ASN A 203 -1.13 21.19 8.43
C ASN A 203 -1.71 22.62 8.48
N GLU A 204 -2.91 22.79 9.03
CA GLU A 204 -3.60 24.07 9.18
C GLU A 204 -3.02 24.88 10.35
N TYR A 205 -2.64 24.23 11.46
CA TYR A 205 -2.16 24.89 12.68
C TYR A 205 -0.66 24.69 12.97
N SER A 206 0.04 23.92 12.15
CA SER A 206 1.51 23.81 12.17
C SER A 206 2.04 23.64 10.75
N PRO A 207 1.92 24.67 9.89
CA PRO A 207 2.67 24.66 8.64
C PRO A 207 4.13 24.50 9.03
N ARG A 208 4.76 23.40 8.60
CA ARG A 208 6.21 23.23 8.74
C ARG A 208 6.82 24.46 8.09
N VAL A 209 7.31 25.39 8.90
CA VAL A 209 8.20 26.45 8.44
C VAL A 209 9.36 25.69 7.82
N LEU A 210 9.45 25.75 6.50
CA LEU A 210 10.63 25.32 5.78
C LEU A 210 11.73 26.26 6.24
N ASP A 211 12.53 25.83 7.22
CA ASP A 211 13.85 26.40 7.41
C ASP A 211 14.66 26.02 6.17
N ILE A 212 14.77 27.00 5.26
CA ILE A 212 15.63 27.00 4.07
C ILE A 212 17.05 27.28 4.54
#